data_AF-F5XR13-F1
#
_entry.id   AF-F5XR13-F1
#
_cell.length_a   1.000
_cell.length_b   1.000
_cell.length_c   1.000
_cell.angle_alpha   90.00
_cell.angle_beta   90.00
_cell.angle_gamma   90.00
#
_symmetry.space_group_name_H-M   'P 1'
#
loop_
_entity.id
_entity.type
_entity.pdbx_description
1 polymer ?
#
loop_
_entity_poly.entity_id
_entity_poly.type
_entity_poly.pdbx_seq_one_letter_code
_entity_poly.pdbx_strand_id
1 'polypeptide(L)'
;MTRTPTLQMLWETCDPYGVIATRFGHHDADAVARWVTSTLEARWGLNVDACERIVMSDHNALAWVATPAGPMVLKWSIATAQFPRLDALARLTDWLARKGLPVSLPIATLEGDFQVELDGVSLCLQRRIDGGLLDITQPDQVSEAGVVLGQLHDALAEYPGQIPDIAVTTASLSQGLFKVVVAAWCRVDTPWVRYKPGGHGGYRDRGGCLTSTADRSESCRARTRIFSHPGR
;
A
#
# COMPACT_ATOMS: atom_id res chain seq x y z
N MET A 1 27.18 9.16 -5.42
CA MET A 1 26.11 10.08 -5.85
C MET A 1 24.84 9.28 -5.96
N THR A 2 23.91 9.45 -5.01
CA THR A 2 22.59 8.83 -5.07
C THR A 2 21.82 9.46 -6.24
N ARG A 3 21.33 8.62 -7.15
CA ARG A 3 20.49 9.06 -8.27
C ARG A 3 19.15 9.54 -7.71
N THR A 4 18.65 10.67 -8.21
CA THR A 4 17.31 11.18 -7.89
C THR A 4 16.25 10.11 -8.24
N PRO A 5 15.38 9.71 -7.29
CA PRO A 5 14.35 8.72 -7.57
C PRO A 5 13.28 9.27 -8.52
N THR A 6 12.68 8.41 -9.32
CA THR A 6 11.46 8.79 -10.04
C THR A 6 10.26 8.81 -9.10
N LEU A 7 9.48 9.88 -9.13
CA LEU A 7 8.20 9.97 -8.40
C LEU A 7 7.04 9.59 -9.31
N GLN A 8 6.13 8.75 -8.81
CA GLN A 8 5.01 8.22 -9.58
C GLN A 8 3.75 8.11 -8.72
N MET A 9 2.59 8.31 -9.34
CA MET A 9 1.30 7.93 -8.74
C MET A 9 0.94 6.51 -9.17
N LEU A 10 0.37 5.71 -8.26
CA LEU A 10 -0.01 4.32 -8.56
C LEU A 10 -1.21 4.24 -9.51
N TRP A 11 -2.29 4.95 -9.17
CA TRP A 11 -3.54 4.97 -9.97
C TRP A 11 -4.21 6.35 -10.00
N GLU A 12 -3.81 7.28 -9.12
CA GLU A 12 -4.31 8.65 -9.14
C GLU A 12 -3.74 9.43 -10.33
N THR A 13 -4.53 10.35 -10.87
CA THR A 13 -4.10 11.26 -11.95
C THR A 13 -3.43 12.53 -11.43
N CYS A 14 -3.09 12.59 -10.14
CA CYS A 14 -2.45 13.75 -9.52
C CYS A 14 -0.99 13.90 -9.99
N ASP A 15 -0.47 15.12 -9.90
CA ASP A 15 0.97 15.35 -10.11
C ASP A 15 1.77 14.75 -8.93
N PRO A 16 2.68 13.80 -9.16
CA PRO A 16 3.45 13.17 -8.10
C PRO A 16 4.34 14.15 -7.33
N TYR A 17 4.84 15.22 -7.97
CA TYR A 17 5.66 16.23 -7.29
C TYR A 17 4.81 17.08 -6.34
N GLY A 18 3.62 17.50 -6.77
CA GLY A 18 2.65 18.14 -5.88
C GLY A 18 2.24 17.25 -4.71
N VAL A 19 2.02 15.95 -4.93
CA VAL A 19 1.59 15.01 -3.88
C VAL A 19 2.67 14.82 -2.82
N ILE A 20 3.93 14.59 -3.23
CA ILE A 20 5.02 14.38 -2.25
C ILE A 20 5.21 15.61 -1.35
N ALA A 21 5.07 16.82 -1.90
CA ALA A 21 5.21 18.07 -1.15
C ALA A 21 4.03 18.33 -0.22
N THR A 22 2.80 18.17 -0.73
CA THR A 22 1.61 18.60 0.00
C THR A 22 1.07 17.56 0.97
N ARG A 23 1.16 16.27 0.65
CA ARG A 23 0.66 15.18 1.52
C ARG A 23 1.76 14.64 2.43
N PHE A 24 2.95 14.42 1.88
CA PHE A 24 4.06 13.78 2.60
C PHE A 24 5.11 14.77 3.12
N GLY A 25 4.98 16.07 2.81
CA GLY A 25 5.83 17.11 3.39
C GLY A 25 7.26 17.17 2.84
N HIS A 26 7.58 16.48 1.74
CA HIS A 26 8.91 16.56 1.13
C HIS A 26 8.92 17.48 -0.09
N HIS A 27 9.82 18.46 -0.08
CA HIS A 27 9.91 19.48 -1.13
C HIS A 27 10.12 18.91 -2.54
N ASP A 28 10.94 17.86 -2.66
CA ASP A 28 11.30 17.24 -3.94
C ASP A 28 11.76 15.78 -3.77
N ALA A 29 12.04 15.14 -4.90
CA ALA A 29 12.50 13.75 -4.99
C ALA A 29 13.81 13.49 -4.23
N ASP A 30 14.75 14.45 -4.23
CA ASP A 30 16.03 14.29 -3.53
C ASP A 30 15.85 14.42 -2.01
N ALA A 31 14.96 15.30 -1.57
CA ALA A 31 14.63 15.49 -0.17
C ALA A 31 14.01 14.22 0.43
N VAL A 32 13.04 13.61 -0.26
CA VAL A 32 12.47 12.33 0.20
C VAL A 32 13.51 11.19 0.12
N ALA A 33 14.38 11.15 -0.90
CA ALA A 33 15.43 10.14 -0.98
C ALA A 33 16.43 10.22 0.19
N ARG A 34 16.83 11.45 0.58
CA ARG A 34 17.65 11.68 1.77
C ARG A 34 16.94 11.25 3.04
N TRP A 35 15.66 11.59 3.17
CA TRP A 35 14.86 11.16 4.32
C TRP A 35 14.77 9.63 4.40
N VAL A 36 14.46 8.93 3.31
CA VAL A 36 14.46 7.46 3.24
C VAL A 36 15.81 6.90 3.66
N THR A 37 16.90 7.42 3.12
CA THR A 37 18.26 6.95 3.42
C THR A 37 18.59 7.10 4.90
N SER A 38 18.40 8.30 5.45
CA SER A 38 18.67 8.58 6.87
C SER A 38 17.76 7.78 7.82
N THR A 39 16.51 7.54 7.44
CA THR A 39 15.55 6.76 8.23
C THR A 39 15.97 5.30 8.28
N LEU A 40 16.37 4.72 7.14
CA LEU A 40 16.83 3.34 7.06
C LEU A 40 18.15 3.11 7.80
N GLU A 41 19.07 4.07 7.73
CA GLU A 41 20.29 4.03 8.53
C GLU A 41 19.97 4.09 10.03
N ALA A 42 19.16 5.06 10.47
CA ALA A 42 18.88 5.28 11.89
C ALA A 42 18.02 4.18 12.54
N ARG A 43 17.02 3.65 11.82
CA ARG A 43 16.05 2.71 12.39
C ARG A 43 16.36 1.24 12.10
N TRP A 44 16.97 0.94 10.96
CA TRP A 44 17.32 -0.42 10.55
C TRP A 44 18.82 -0.69 10.50
N GLY A 45 19.68 0.33 10.68
CA GLY A 45 21.13 0.17 10.56
C GLY A 45 21.57 -0.17 9.14
N LEU A 46 20.78 0.21 8.13
CA LEU A 46 21.00 -0.18 6.74
C LEU A 46 21.57 0.97 5.92
N ASN A 47 22.65 0.67 5.20
CA ASN A 47 23.17 1.54 4.16
C ASN A 47 22.34 1.40 2.88
N VAL A 48 21.92 2.53 2.30
CA VAL A 48 21.16 2.59 1.05
C VAL A 48 22.10 3.00 -0.08
N ASP A 49 22.26 2.11 -1.07
CA ASP A 49 23.05 2.40 -2.27
C ASP A 49 22.28 3.32 -3.22
N ALA A 50 20.97 3.09 -3.34
CA ALA A 50 20.08 3.91 -4.15
C ALA A 50 18.64 3.85 -3.65
N CYS A 51 17.94 4.98 -3.77
CA CYS A 51 16.47 5.03 -3.80
C CYS A 51 16.06 5.17 -5.26
N GLU A 52 15.47 4.13 -5.84
CA GLU A 52 15.27 4.02 -7.28
C GLU A 52 14.00 4.76 -7.74
N ARG A 53 12.90 4.52 -7.02
CA ARG A 53 11.59 5.09 -7.31
C ARG A 53 10.73 5.15 -6.08
N ILE A 54 9.83 6.12 -6.08
CA ILE A 54 8.81 6.29 -5.06
C ILE A 54 7.45 6.31 -5.74
N VAL A 55 6.57 5.42 -5.30
CA VAL A 55 5.19 5.32 -5.79
C VAL A 55 4.26 5.70 -4.67
N MET A 56 3.32 6.60 -4.96
CA MET A 56 2.36 7.12 -4.00
C MET A 56 0.93 6.75 -4.40
N SER A 57 0.10 6.55 -3.38
CA SER A 57 -1.33 6.39 -3.53
C SER A 57 -2.04 6.82 -2.25
N ASP A 58 -3.07 7.65 -2.38
CA ASP A 58 -3.87 8.17 -1.29
C ASP A 58 -3.00 8.73 -0.15
N HIS A 59 -2.94 8.03 1.00
CA HIS A 59 -2.12 8.36 2.17
C HIS A 59 -0.89 7.45 2.33
N ASN A 60 -0.53 6.67 1.31
CA ASN A 60 0.56 5.69 1.34
C ASN A 60 1.62 6.00 0.29
N ALA A 61 2.85 5.60 0.61
CA ALA A 61 3.98 5.69 -0.29
C ALA A 61 4.91 4.49 -0.11
N LEU A 62 5.55 4.11 -1.21
CA LEU A 62 6.46 2.98 -1.30
C LEU A 62 7.75 3.44 -1.99
N ALA A 63 8.90 3.23 -1.35
CA ALA A 63 10.22 3.46 -1.93
C ALA A 63 10.93 2.14 -2.20
N TRP A 64 11.37 1.95 -3.45
CA TRP A 64 12.24 0.84 -3.81
C TRP A 64 13.68 1.26 -3.56
N VAL A 65 14.36 0.51 -2.71
CA VAL A 65 15.72 0.80 -2.28
C VAL A 65 16.65 -0.37 -2.58
N ALA A 66 17.82 -0.03 -3.10
CA ALA A 66 18.93 -0.96 -3.22
C ALA A 66 19.80 -0.84 -1.95
N THR A 67 20.14 -1.98 -1.37
CA THR A 67 21.04 -2.07 -0.21
C THR A 67 22.07 -3.18 -0.46
N PRO A 68 23.21 -3.18 0.25
CA PRO A 68 24.17 -4.27 0.16
C PRO A 68 23.59 -5.65 0.55
N ALA A 69 22.54 -5.66 1.36
CA ALA A 69 21.84 -6.89 1.78
C ALA A 69 20.80 -7.37 0.75
N GLY A 70 20.60 -6.63 -0.34
CA GLY A 70 19.63 -6.91 -1.40
C GLY A 70 18.54 -5.84 -1.54
N PRO A 71 17.66 -5.97 -2.55
CA PRO A 71 16.59 -5.02 -2.81
C PRO A 71 15.50 -5.09 -1.75
N MET A 72 15.00 -3.92 -1.35
CA MET A 72 13.95 -3.80 -0.34
C MET A 72 12.91 -2.76 -0.76
N VAL A 73 11.78 -2.77 -0.06
CA VAL A 73 10.70 -1.80 -0.21
C VAL A 73 10.39 -1.20 1.14
N LEU A 74 10.62 0.10 1.30
CA LEU A 74 10.13 0.86 2.45
C LEU A 74 8.71 1.32 2.13
N LYS A 75 7.75 1.00 2.99
CA LYS A 75 6.38 1.47 2.92
C LYS A 75 6.13 2.45 4.05
N TRP A 76 5.47 3.56 3.79
CA TRP A 76 4.99 4.45 4.85
C TRP A 76 3.59 4.98 4.58
N SER A 77 2.89 5.30 5.67
CA SER A 77 1.55 5.85 5.64
C SER A 77 1.44 7.07 6.54
N ILE A 78 0.67 8.07 6.10
CA ILE A 78 0.27 9.24 6.91
C ILE A 78 -1.15 9.09 7.48
N ALA A 79 -1.83 7.97 7.21
CA ALA A 79 -3.17 7.69 7.69
C ALA A 79 -3.15 7.19 9.14
N THR A 80 -3.03 8.11 10.10
CA THR A 80 -2.86 7.80 11.54
C THR A 80 -3.92 6.86 12.10
N ALA A 81 -5.17 6.97 11.65
CA ALA A 81 -6.26 6.06 12.05
C ALA A 81 -5.99 4.58 11.69
N GLN A 82 -5.11 4.31 10.72
CA GLN A 82 -4.76 2.96 10.28
C GLN A 82 -3.52 2.39 10.98
N PHE A 83 -2.78 3.18 11.78
CA PHE A 83 -1.49 2.74 12.34
C PHE A 83 -1.60 1.46 13.18
N PRO A 84 -2.58 1.30 14.09
CA PRO A 84 -2.73 0.05 14.84
C PRO A 84 -2.97 -1.18 13.94
N ARG A 85 -3.67 -0.97 12.82
CA ARG A 85 -3.93 -2.01 11.84
C ARG A 85 -2.68 -2.36 11.03
N LEU A 86 -1.91 -1.36 10.61
CA LEU A 86 -0.65 -1.58 9.88
C LEU A 86 0.35 -2.37 10.72
N ASP A 87 0.47 -2.01 12.01
CA ASP A 87 1.29 -2.73 12.97
C ASP A 87 0.85 -4.21 13.15
N ALA A 88 -0.47 -4.46 13.26
CA ALA A 88 -0.99 -5.81 13.31
C ALA A 88 -0.75 -6.60 12.00
N LEU A 89 -0.82 -5.95 10.84
CA LEU A 89 -0.53 -6.56 9.54
C LEU A 89 0.96 -6.88 9.37
N ALA A 90 1.87 -6.07 9.91
CA ALA A 90 3.29 -6.37 9.90
C ALA A 90 3.60 -7.64 10.69
N ARG A 91 3.03 -7.80 11.89
CA ARG A 91 3.12 -9.04 12.69
C ARG A 91 2.51 -10.25 11.98
N LEU A 92 1.34 -10.09 11.36
CA LEU A 92 0.73 -11.17 10.59
C LEU A 92 1.62 -11.60 9.43
N THR A 93 2.21 -10.65 8.72
CA THR A 93 3.07 -10.94 7.56
C THR A 93 4.33 -11.69 8.00
N ASP A 94 4.96 -11.29 9.10
CA ASP A 94 6.07 -12.07 9.69
C ASP A 94 5.62 -13.49 10.11
N TRP A 95 4.45 -13.63 10.73
CA TRP A 95 3.94 -14.95 11.11
C TRP A 95 3.70 -15.87 9.89
N LEU A 96 3.12 -15.33 8.81
CA LEU A 96 2.95 -16.05 7.55
C LEU A 96 4.30 -16.45 6.94
N ALA A 97 5.31 -15.58 7.00
CA ALA A 97 6.66 -15.89 6.54
C ALA A 97 7.28 -17.04 7.35
N ARG A 98 7.11 -17.04 8.68
CA ARG A 98 7.55 -18.14 9.56
C ARG A 98 6.82 -19.47 9.31
N LYS A 99 5.60 -19.41 8.76
CA LYS A 99 4.86 -20.59 8.26
C LYS A 99 5.33 -21.06 6.87
N GLY A 100 6.28 -20.35 6.25
CA GLY A 100 6.84 -20.70 4.94
C GLY A 100 6.02 -20.20 3.75
N LEU A 101 5.06 -19.29 3.95
CA LEU A 101 4.29 -18.71 2.85
C LEU A 101 5.10 -17.64 2.11
N PRO A 102 4.92 -17.52 0.78
CA PRO A 102 5.66 -16.56 -0.05
C PRO A 102 5.10 -15.14 0.12
N VAL A 103 5.45 -14.50 1.24
CA VAL A 103 5.07 -13.11 1.56
C VAL A 103 6.27 -12.18 1.56
N SER A 104 6.01 -10.89 1.41
CA SER A 104 7.02 -9.83 1.44
C SER A 104 7.57 -9.70 2.86
N LEU A 105 8.67 -10.39 3.15
CA LEU A 105 9.20 -10.57 4.51
C LEU A 105 9.48 -9.21 5.17
N PRO A 106 8.82 -8.87 6.29
CA PRO A 106 9.14 -7.68 7.07
C PRO A 106 10.55 -7.77 7.67
N ILE A 107 11.26 -6.64 7.68
CA ILE A 107 12.57 -6.52 8.31
C ILE A 107 12.39 -5.79 9.63
N ALA A 108 12.81 -6.42 10.73
CA ALA A 108 12.78 -5.80 12.04
C ALA A 108 13.76 -4.63 12.11
N THR A 109 13.38 -3.57 12.83
CA THR A 109 14.28 -2.48 13.22
C THR A 109 15.38 -2.98 14.15
N LEU A 110 16.34 -2.10 14.45
CA LEU A 110 17.36 -2.35 15.48
C LEU A 110 16.75 -2.63 16.88
N GLU A 111 15.53 -2.14 17.12
CA GLU A 111 14.78 -2.34 18.36
C GLU A 111 13.88 -3.60 18.33
N GLY A 112 13.77 -4.27 17.18
CA GLY A 112 13.01 -5.50 17.00
C GLY A 112 11.58 -5.31 16.47
N ASP A 113 11.17 -4.08 16.17
CA ASP A 113 9.84 -3.76 15.67
C ASP A 113 9.73 -3.93 14.15
N PHE A 114 8.58 -4.39 13.65
CA PHE A 114 8.34 -4.51 12.20
C PHE A 114 7.61 -3.32 11.60
N GLN A 115 6.90 -2.55 12.43
CA GLN A 115 6.20 -1.32 12.07
C GLN A 115 6.61 -0.26 13.10
N VAL A 116 7.05 0.90 12.65
CA VAL A 116 7.47 1.99 13.54
C VAL A 116 6.81 3.30 13.17
N GLU A 117 6.52 4.11 14.18
CA GLU A 117 6.06 5.48 13.99
C GLU A 117 7.23 6.46 14.12
N LEU A 118 7.36 7.36 13.16
CA LEU A 118 8.38 8.42 13.15
C LEU A 118 7.73 9.69 12.59
N ASP A 119 7.81 10.80 13.32
CA ASP A 119 7.34 12.12 12.86
C ASP A 119 5.90 12.12 12.29
N GLY A 120 5.01 11.33 12.89
CA GLY A 120 3.61 11.22 12.46
C GLY A 120 3.36 10.34 11.24
N VAL A 121 4.37 9.57 10.79
CA VAL A 121 4.21 8.56 9.73
C VAL A 121 4.48 7.17 10.28
N SER A 122 3.76 6.16 9.77
CA SER A 122 3.97 4.76 10.13
C SER A 122 4.73 4.05 9.02
N LEU A 123 5.87 3.43 9.34
CA LEU A 123 6.83 2.84 8.41
C LEU A 123 6.98 1.32 8.60
N CYS A 124 7.15 0.59 7.50
CA CYS A 124 7.56 -0.80 7.48
C CYS A 124 8.55 -1.05 6.35
N LEU A 125 9.63 -1.77 6.63
CA LEU A 125 10.58 -2.21 5.63
C LEU A 125 10.35 -3.68 5.31
N GLN A 126 10.34 -4.04 4.03
CA GLN A 126 10.14 -5.42 3.59
C GLN A 126 11.14 -5.82 2.49
N ARG A 127 11.41 -7.12 2.38
CA ARG A 127 12.14 -7.67 1.22
C ARG A 127 11.34 -7.47 -0.05
N ARG A 128 12.00 -7.08 -1.14
CA ARG A 128 11.37 -7.12 -2.46
C ARG A 128 11.16 -8.59 -2.85
N ILE A 129 9.93 -8.95 -3.23
CA ILE A 129 9.66 -10.20 -3.94
C ILE A 129 9.99 -9.96 -5.41
N ASP A 130 10.89 -10.77 -5.96
CA ASP A 130 11.15 -10.79 -7.40
C ASP A 130 10.05 -11.61 -8.10
N GLY A 131 9.52 -11.09 -9.21
CA GLY A 131 8.46 -11.75 -9.95
C GLY A 131 7.71 -10.79 -10.88
N GLY A 132 6.84 -11.37 -11.72
CA GLY A 132 5.89 -10.63 -12.55
C GLY A 132 4.52 -10.57 -11.88
N LEU A 133 3.64 -9.71 -12.41
CA LEU A 133 2.22 -9.78 -12.08
C LEU A 133 1.60 -11.03 -12.71
N LEU A 134 0.58 -11.58 -12.06
CA LEU A 134 -0.22 -12.69 -12.57
C LEU A 134 -0.77 -12.36 -13.96
N ASP A 135 -0.46 -13.19 -14.96
CA ASP A 135 -1.09 -13.14 -16.28
C ASP A 135 -2.34 -14.03 -16.29
N ILE A 136 -3.50 -13.40 -16.21
CA ILE A 136 -4.80 -14.08 -16.19
C ILE A 136 -5.13 -14.81 -17.51
N THR A 137 -4.36 -14.57 -18.57
CA THR A 137 -4.50 -15.29 -19.84
C THR A 137 -3.74 -16.61 -19.85
N GLN A 138 -2.90 -16.88 -18.84
CA GLN A 138 -2.16 -18.13 -18.66
C GLN A 138 -2.86 -19.02 -17.63
N PRO A 139 -3.55 -20.10 -18.04
CA PRO A 139 -4.34 -20.93 -17.12
C PRO A 139 -3.51 -21.55 -15.99
N ASP A 140 -2.26 -21.93 -16.26
CA ASP A 140 -1.38 -22.54 -15.28
C ASP A 140 -1.05 -21.57 -14.14
N GLN A 141 -0.75 -20.30 -14.46
CA GLN A 141 -0.50 -19.28 -13.43
C GLN A 141 -1.73 -19.01 -12.57
N VAL A 142 -2.92 -19.03 -13.17
CA VAL A 142 -4.18 -18.86 -12.44
C VAL A 142 -4.42 -20.04 -11.48
N SER A 143 -4.14 -21.26 -11.94
CA SER A 143 -4.25 -22.46 -11.11
C SER A 143 -3.27 -22.42 -9.92
N GLU A 144 -2.01 -22.09 -10.17
CA GLU A 144 -0.99 -21.95 -9.13
C GLU A 144 -1.33 -20.85 -8.12
N ALA A 145 -1.82 -19.69 -8.58
CA ALA A 145 -2.31 -18.63 -7.70
C ALA A 145 -3.47 -19.10 -6.82
N GLY A 146 -4.37 -19.94 -7.36
CA GLY A 146 -5.45 -20.56 -6.60
C GLY A 146 -4.96 -21.49 -5.50
N VAL A 147 -3.92 -22.30 -5.77
CA VAL A 147 -3.29 -23.17 -4.76
C VAL A 147 -2.67 -22.33 -3.64
N VAL A 148 -1.90 -21.30 -3.98
CA VAL A 148 -1.27 -20.40 -2.98
C VAL A 148 -2.33 -19.68 -2.14
N LEU A 149 -3.44 -19.24 -2.76
CA LEU A 149 -4.55 -18.62 -2.03
C LEU A 149 -5.23 -19.60 -1.06
N GLY A 150 -5.38 -20.87 -1.45
CA GLY A 150 -5.88 -21.92 -0.55
C GLY A 150 -4.99 -22.10 0.67
N GLN A 151 -3.67 -22.22 0.44
CA GLN A 151 -2.68 -22.33 1.52
C GLN A 151 -2.69 -21.12 2.46
N LEU A 152 -2.85 -19.91 1.91
CA LEU A 152 -2.99 -18.69 2.70
C LEU A 152 -4.23 -18.73 3.59
N HIS A 153 -5.37 -19.20 3.08
CA HIS A 153 -6.59 -19.33 3.88
C HIS A 153 -6.42 -20.34 5.03
N ASP A 154 -5.84 -21.51 4.74
CA ASP A 154 -5.59 -22.53 5.75
C ASP A 154 -4.68 -21.99 6.86
N ALA A 155 -3.61 -21.28 6.50
CA ALA A 155 -2.74 -20.64 7.48
C ALA A 155 -3.48 -19.58 8.30
N LEU A 156 -4.25 -18.69 7.67
CA LEU A 156 -4.94 -17.63 8.39
C LEU A 156 -5.99 -18.14 9.37
N ALA A 157 -6.55 -19.33 9.15
CA ALA A 157 -7.44 -19.99 10.12
C ALA A 157 -6.72 -20.34 11.44
N GLU A 158 -5.40 -20.50 11.43
CA GLU A 158 -4.57 -20.79 12.60
C GLU A 158 -3.93 -19.54 13.23
N TYR A 159 -4.14 -18.35 12.66
CA TYR A 159 -3.46 -17.14 13.14
C TYR A 159 -3.95 -16.76 14.55
N PRO A 160 -3.06 -16.67 15.56
CA PRO A 160 -3.47 -16.41 16.94
C PRO A 160 -3.71 -14.92 17.22
N GLY A 161 -3.28 -14.03 16.33
CA GLY A 161 -3.39 -12.59 16.51
C GLY A 161 -4.73 -12.02 16.06
N GLN A 162 -4.99 -10.77 16.45
CA GLN A 162 -6.15 -10.00 15.99
C GLN A 162 -5.68 -8.88 15.07
N ILE A 163 -6.49 -8.59 14.04
CA ILE A 163 -6.30 -7.42 13.19
C ILE A 163 -7.42 -6.42 13.50
N PRO A 164 -7.08 -5.20 13.96
CA PRO A 164 -8.07 -4.15 14.19
C PRO A 164 -8.93 -3.88 12.96
N ASP A 165 -10.19 -3.51 13.21
CA ASP A 165 -11.18 -3.12 12.19
C ASP A 165 -11.50 -4.17 11.12
N ILE A 166 -11.16 -5.44 11.37
CA ILE A 166 -11.79 -6.56 10.68
C ILE A 166 -13.10 -6.88 11.40
N ALA A 167 -14.21 -6.36 10.87
CA ALA A 167 -15.53 -6.87 11.24
C ALA A 167 -15.63 -8.34 10.80
N VAL A 168 -15.39 -9.26 11.75
CA VAL A 168 -15.72 -10.68 11.55
C VAL A 168 -17.23 -10.79 11.75
N THR A 169 -18.01 -10.66 10.68
CA THR A 169 -19.39 -11.12 10.73
C THR A 169 -19.34 -12.65 10.75
N THR A 170 -19.30 -13.23 11.95
CA THR A 170 -19.54 -14.66 12.17
C THR A 170 -21.00 -14.97 11.84
N ALA A 171 -21.31 -15.08 10.56
CA ALA A 171 -22.53 -15.66 10.06
C ALA A 171 -22.15 -16.74 9.04
N SER A 172 -22.13 -17.99 9.49
CA SER A 172 -22.03 -19.23 8.70
C SER A 172 -20.79 -19.40 7.80
N LEU A 173 -19.98 -20.41 8.14
CA LEU A 173 -18.76 -20.88 7.48
C LEU A 173 -19.02 -21.50 6.09
N SER A 174 -19.51 -20.71 5.12
CA SER A 174 -19.46 -21.16 3.72
C SER A 174 -19.07 -20.10 2.70
N GLN A 175 -19.18 -18.80 2.98
CA GLN A 175 -18.90 -17.78 1.94
C GLN A 175 -18.30 -16.45 2.45
N GLY A 176 -18.10 -16.28 3.77
CA GLY A 176 -17.74 -14.98 4.37
C GLY A 176 -16.24 -14.65 4.45
N LEU A 177 -15.35 -15.65 4.50
CA LEU A 177 -13.90 -15.42 4.68
C LEU A 177 -13.21 -14.88 3.41
N PHE A 178 -13.84 -15.10 2.25
CA PHE A 178 -13.25 -14.89 0.91
C PHE A 178 -13.00 -13.42 0.57
N LYS A 179 -13.67 -12.47 1.24
CA LYS A 179 -13.58 -11.04 0.92
C LYS A 179 -12.61 -10.24 1.78
N VAL A 180 -12.14 -10.77 2.90
CA VAL A 180 -11.50 -9.94 3.94
C VAL A 180 -9.98 -9.92 3.83
N VAL A 181 -9.36 -11.03 3.48
CA VAL A 181 -7.90 -11.18 3.49
C VAL A 181 -7.25 -10.49 2.30
N VAL A 182 -7.74 -10.74 1.09
CA VAL A 182 -7.25 -10.07 -0.13
C VAL A 182 -7.62 -8.58 -0.11
N ALA A 183 -8.82 -8.23 0.38
CA ALA A 183 -9.22 -6.82 0.48
C ALA A 183 -8.46 -6.04 1.57
N ALA A 184 -7.87 -6.67 2.58
CA ALA A 184 -7.11 -5.95 3.62
C ALA A 184 -5.74 -5.48 3.12
N TRP A 185 -5.11 -6.24 2.23
CA TRP A 185 -3.88 -5.84 1.52
C TRP A 185 -4.19 -4.91 0.33
N CYS A 186 -5.30 -5.15 -0.38
CA CYS A 186 -5.72 -4.36 -1.54
C CYS A 186 -6.42 -3.04 -1.17
N ARG A 187 -7.08 -2.89 -0.01
CA ARG A 187 -7.78 -1.63 0.36
C ARG A 187 -6.84 -0.46 0.65
N VAL A 188 -5.55 -0.73 0.86
CA VAL A 188 -4.53 0.30 1.02
C VAL A 188 -4.07 0.82 -0.35
N ASP A 189 -4.28 0.07 -1.46
CA ASP A 189 -3.66 0.35 -2.78
C ASP A 189 -4.47 -0.05 -4.06
N THR A 190 -5.80 -0.29 -4.02
CA THR A 190 -6.57 -0.52 -5.29
C THR A 190 -7.87 0.27 -5.45
N PRO A 191 -8.09 0.85 -6.65
CA PRO A 191 -9.35 1.45 -7.07
C PRO A 191 -10.39 0.37 -7.40
N TRP A 192 -11.65 0.78 -7.33
CA TRP A 192 -12.82 0.07 -7.82
C TRP A 192 -12.58 -0.51 -9.23
N VAL A 193 -12.38 -1.83 -9.33
CA VAL A 193 -12.65 -2.55 -10.58
C VAL A 193 -14.16 -2.52 -10.76
N ARG A 194 -14.65 -1.52 -11.51
CA ARG A 194 -15.97 -1.63 -12.15
C ARG A 194 -15.84 -2.74 -13.18
N TYR A 195 -16.23 -3.95 -12.78
CA TYR A 195 -16.63 -4.99 -13.71
C TYR A 195 -17.77 -4.42 -14.57
N LYS A 196 -17.49 -4.08 -15.84
CA LYS A 196 -18.53 -3.94 -16.86
C LYS A 196 -18.75 -5.34 -17.43
N PRO A 197 -19.90 -5.98 -17.21
CA PRO A 197 -20.25 -7.18 -17.97
C PRO A 197 -20.28 -6.81 -19.46
N GLY A 198 -19.75 -7.70 -20.29
CA GLY A 198 -19.47 -7.48 -21.70
C GLY A 198 -20.61 -6.86 -22.49
N GLY A 199 -20.26 -5.90 -23.35
CA GLY A 199 -21.10 -5.48 -24.46
C GLY A 199 -20.94 -6.47 -25.61
N HIS A 200 -21.90 -7.37 -25.76
CA HIS A 200 -22.21 -7.98 -27.04
C HIS A 200 -23.61 -7.52 -27.48
N GLY A 201 -23.68 -6.91 -28.67
CA GLY A 201 -24.78 -7.04 -29.61
C GLY A 201 -26.16 -6.47 -29.23
N GLY A 202 -26.40 -5.22 -29.66
CA GLY A 202 -27.56 -4.80 -30.48
C GLY A 202 -28.99 -5.06 -30.00
N TYR A 203 -29.70 -3.97 -29.66
CA TYR A 203 -31.06 -3.72 -30.18
C TYR A 203 -31.37 -2.20 -30.18
N ARG A 204 -32.02 -1.72 -31.25
CA ARG A 204 -32.48 -0.34 -31.44
C ARG A 204 -33.73 -0.08 -30.57
N ASP A 205 -33.86 1.13 -30.01
CA ASP A 205 -34.73 2.22 -30.51
C ASP A 205 -35.26 3.14 -29.37
N ARG A 206 -35.31 4.44 -29.69
CA ARG A 206 -36.11 5.56 -29.13
C ARG A 206 -36.07 5.96 -27.64
N GLY A 207 -35.60 7.19 -27.43
CA GLY A 207 -36.45 8.27 -26.88
C GLY A 207 -36.07 8.84 -25.51
N GLY A 208 -35.92 10.17 -25.43
CA GLY A 208 -36.32 10.94 -24.24
C GLY A 208 -35.24 11.59 -23.36
N CYS A 209 -34.85 12.80 -23.74
CA CYS A 209 -34.81 14.06 -22.95
C CYS A 209 -34.53 14.08 -21.42
N LEU A 210 -33.70 15.08 -21.07
CA LEU A 210 -33.67 15.93 -19.86
C LEU A 210 -32.64 15.65 -18.73
N THR A 211 -31.64 16.54 -18.74
CA THR A 211 -31.15 17.42 -17.66
C THR A 211 -30.33 16.91 -16.47
N SER A 212 -29.26 17.68 -16.25
CA SER A 212 -28.68 18.07 -14.97
C SER A 212 -27.75 17.08 -14.27
N THR A 213 -26.46 17.43 -14.22
CA THR A 213 -25.84 17.77 -12.93
C THR A 213 -24.51 18.48 -13.15
N ALA A 214 -24.43 19.67 -12.56
CA ALA A 214 -23.18 20.33 -12.24
C ALA A 214 -22.40 19.51 -11.21
N ASP A 215 -21.16 19.95 -10.99
CA ASP A 215 -20.29 19.64 -9.85
C ASP A 215 -19.24 18.53 -10.06
N ARG A 216 -18.14 18.92 -10.70
CA ARG A 216 -16.83 18.27 -10.62
C ARG A 216 -15.79 19.37 -10.44
N SER A 217 -15.32 19.63 -9.22
CA SER A 217 -13.95 20.15 -8.94
C SER A 217 -13.63 20.48 -7.46
N GLU A 218 -14.12 19.74 -6.47
CA GLU A 218 -13.77 20.06 -5.06
C GLU A 218 -12.71 19.19 -4.38
N SER A 219 -12.24 18.08 -4.98
CA SER A 219 -11.26 17.21 -4.31
C SER A 219 -9.79 17.68 -4.35
N CYS A 220 -9.47 18.80 -5.02
CA CYS A 220 -8.08 19.28 -5.16
C CYS A 220 -7.76 20.57 -4.38
N ARG A 221 -8.64 21.06 -3.50
CA ARG A 221 -8.34 22.25 -2.66
C ARG A 221 -8.24 21.87 -1.19
N ALA A 222 -7.06 21.41 -0.77
CA ALA A 222 -6.68 21.45 0.64
C ALA A 222 -6.25 22.88 1.01
N ARG A 223 -6.92 23.42 2.02
CA ARG A 223 -6.75 24.77 2.56
C ARG A 223 -5.39 24.90 3.26
N THR A 224 -4.63 25.93 2.88
CA THR A 224 -3.52 26.47 3.66
C THR A 224 -4.06 26.98 5.00
N ARG A 225 -3.63 26.39 6.12
CA ARG A 225 -3.59 27.07 7.42
C ARG A 225 -2.17 27.01 7.98
N ILE A 226 -1.58 28.20 7.98
CA ILE A 226 -0.31 28.57 8.59
C ILE A 226 -0.45 28.35 10.10
N PHE A 227 0.47 27.58 10.70
CA PHE A 227 0.64 27.53 12.15
C PHE A 227 1.31 28.83 12.62
N SER A 228 0.55 29.68 13.29
CA SER A 228 1.08 30.75 14.14
C SER A 228 1.35 30.18 15.54
N HIS A 229 2.58 30.34 16.04
CA HIS A 229 2.96 30.14 17.44
C HIS A 229 2.21 31.08 18.40
N PRO A 230 1.95 30.67 19.66
CA PRO A 230 1.80 31.62 20.75
C PRO A 230 3.10 31.75 21.56
N GLY A 231 3.61 32.98 21.55
CA GLY A 231 4.12 33.77 22.68
C GLY A 231 4.88 33.12 23.85
N ARG A 232 6.06 33.69 24.10
CA ARG A 232 6.56 33.98 25.46
C ARG A 232 5.67 35.01 26.14
#